data_AF-A0A511HI71-F1
#
_entry.id   AF-A0A511HI71-F1
#
_cell.length_a   1.000
_cell.length_b   1.000
_cell.length_c   1.000
_cell.angle_alpha   90.00
_cell.angle_beta   90.00
_cell.angle_gamma   90.00
#
_symmetry.space_group_name_H-M   'P 1'
#
loop_
_entity.id
_entity.type
_entity.pdbx_description
1 polymer ?
#
loop_
_entity_poly.entity_id
_entity_poly.type
_entity_poly.pdbx_seq_one_letter_code
_entity_poly.pdbx_strand_id
1 'polypeptide(L)'
;MAKVTVNFPRTPVTQGSAGVAAATLPNVCKMPGPPAPFVPTPLPNIGNSGDSPEGYSKTVIINGHSVAIAGASFGSKGDLASKGTGGGLVSSNTHGPTKFIGPGSMNVKIEGRNVQLLGDPMLNNCGPSGSPANAATMTGIIQASGVMTVIYGDDIPCSLCGKTHPLEAGEEAQTVIAALFIRLQDALDAQKQQILEYAKVKKEERNKERRLEELDWKNTDENRKSGKGPNPSERVELASLPGELTTLRGQIAALEDFFGSHAVLRYNRERKSYAKGYMIGAMVCVCTGKKLAACSGQAPPGFAKAVKSLGFECASAPVDSEIAREAWDCAAKQIMEKHGGHKPKQLIERLFYPAVEGLKSDRGPRIRFKVRTEDLGTKSLSEPEEREQTFQNGENVPSCSDCQEKLSSMYCTTACA
;
A
#
# COMPACT_ATOMS: atom_id res chain seq x y z
N MET A 1 12.13 17.98 2.23
CA MET A 1 11.04 17.38 1.42
C MET A 1 10.14 18.45 0.83
N ALA A 2 9.62 18.24 -0.38
CA ALA A 2 8.76 19.21 -1.07
C ALA A 2 7.40 19.37 -0.36
N LYS A 3 7.30 20.28 0.62
CA LYS A 3 6.03 20.83 1.16
C LYS A 3 5.24 21.63 0.09
N VAL A 4 5.70 21.62 -1.14
CA VAL A 4 5.26 22.51 -2.23
C VAL A 4 4.51 21.65 -3.24
N THR A 5 3.21 21.89 -3.38
CA THR A 5 2.42 21.32 -4.47
C THR A 5 2.47 22.23 -5.68
N VAL A 6 2.50 21.63 -6.87
CA VAL A 6 2.35 22.32 -8.15
C VAL A 6 1.03 21.85 -8.74
N ASN A 7 0.05 22.74 -8.89
CA ASN A 7 -1.34 22.37 -9.22
C ASN A 7 -1.92 21.39 -8.23
N PHE A 8 -2.25 21.87 -7.04
CA PHE A 8 -2.85 21.07 -5.99
C PHE A 8 -3.92 20.11 -6.57
N PRO A 9 -3.84 18.79 -6.31
CA PRO A 9 -2.98 18.10 -5.34
C PRO A 9 -1.69 17.47 -5.90
N ARG A 10 -1.12 17.96 -7.01
CA ARG A 10 0.07 17.33 -7.63
C ARG A 10 1.39 17.82 -7.02
N THR A 11 2.37 16.93 -6.95
CA THR A 11 3.68 17.18 -6.32
C THR A 11 4.79 17.20 -7.37
N PRO A 12 5.69 18.21 -7.35
CA PRO A 12 6.84 18.25 -8.23
C PRO A 12 7.91 17.24 -7.80
N VAL A 13 8.63 16.69 -8.77
CA VAL A 13 9.79 15.85 -8.51
C VAL A 13 11.00 16.74 -8.26
N THR A 14 11.80 16.39 -7.26
CA THR A 14 13.07 17.05 -6.91
C THR A 14 14.16 16.01 -6.71
N GLN A 15 15.43 16.41 -6.72
CA GLN A 15 16.53 15.48 -6.45
C GLN A 15 16.37 14.80 -5.07
N GLY A 16 15.98 15.54 -4.03
CA GLY A 16 15.73 15.01 -2.68
C GLY A 16 14.39 14.30 -2.50
N SER A 17 13.74 13.93 -3.60
CA SER A 17 12.49 13.17 -3.57
C SER A 17 12.67 11.72 -3.14
N ALA A 18 13.86 11.15 -3.38
CA ALA A 18 14.14 9.72 -3.19
C ALA A 18 13.04 8.80 -3.78
N GLY A 19 12.43 9.24 -4.88
CA GLY A 19 11.26 8.60 -5.45
C GLY A 19 11.63 7.42 -6.33
N VAL A 20 10.83 6.36 -6.26
CA VAL A 20 11.05 5.09 -6.93
C VAL A 20 10.15 4.98 -8.15
N ALA A 21 10.76 4.78 -9.33
CA ALA A 21 10.09 4.49 -10.59
C ALA A 21 10.38 3.04 -11.01
N ALA A 22 9.64 2.10 -10.41
CA ALA A 22 9.73 0.68 -10.77
C ALA A 22 9.02 0.43 -12.10
N ALA A 23 9.71 -0.20 -13.05
CA ALA A 23 9.17 -0.48 -14.37
C ALA A 23 7.86 -1.29 -14.27
N THR A 24 6.79 -0.71 -14.81
CA THR A 24 5.46 -1.36 -14.90
C THR A 24 5.30 -2.17 -16.18
N LEU A 25 6.10 -1.86 -17.20
CA LEU A 25 6.22 -2.67 -18.41
C LEU A 25 7.47 -3.57 -18.32
N PRO A 26 7.44 -4.81 -18.85
CA PRO A 26 8.56 -5.75 -18.74
C PRO A 26 9.88 -5.19 -19.29
N ASN A 27 10.91 -5.12 -18.45
CA ASN A 27 12.29 -4.85 -18.85
C ASN A 27 12.94 -6.15 -19.31
N VAL A 28 12.81 -6.45 -20.60
CA VAL A 28 13.30 -7.71 -21.18
C VAL A 28 14.78 -7.57 -21.51
N CYS A 29 15.61 -8.41 -20.90
CA CYS A 29 17.06 -8.40 -21.10
C CYS A 29 17.55 -9.70 -21.74
N LYS A 30 18.73 -9.62 -22.34
CA LYS A 30 19.49 -10.77 -22.84
C LYS A 30 20.12 -11.44 -21.61
N MET A 31 19.81 -12.70 -21.33
CA MET A 31 20.39 -13.45 -20.21
C MET A 31 21.25 -14.62 -20.70
N PRO A 32 22.32 -15.00 -19.95
CA PRO A 32 23.22 -16.06 -20.39
C PRO A 32 22.53 -17.42 -20.42
N GLY A 33 22.73 -18.14 -21.52
CA GLY A 33 22.46 -19.57 -21.65
C GLY A 33 23.45 -20.21 -22.63
N PRO A 34 24.45 -20.98 -22.15
CA PRO A 34 25.20 -21.90 -22.99
C PRO A 34 24.60 -23.31 -23.01
N PRO A 35 24.56 -24.00 -24.17
CA PRO A 35 24.79 -23.47 -25.50
C PRO A 35 23.50 -22.81 -26.06
N ALA A 36 23.71 -21.82 -26.94
CA ALA A 36 22.73 -20.90 -27.55
C ALA A 36 21.33 -21.48 -27.91
N PRO A 37 20.28 -20.63 -27.98
CA PRO A 37 20.31 -19.15 -28.00
C PRO A 37 19.97 -18.45 -26.67
N PHE A 38 20.28 -17.15 -26.57
CA PHE A 38 19.92 -16.32 -25.40
C PHE A 38 18.40 -16.29 -25.19
N VAL A 39 17.98 -16.31 -23.93
CA VAL A 39 16.55 -16.30 -23.56
C VAL A 39 16.15 -14.88 -23.16
N PRO A 40 15.26 -14.21 -23.91
CA PRO A 40 14.67 -12.93 -23.51
C PRO A 40 14.00 -13.07 -22.14
N THR A 41 14.56 -12.43 -21.12
CA THR A 41 14.13 -12.61 -19.73
C THR A 41 13.72 -11.27 -19.13
N PRO A 42 12.48 -11.14 -18.62
CA PRO A 42 12.08 -9.97 -17.85
C PRO A 42 12.90 -9.89 -16.55
N LEU A 43 13.61 -8.78 -16.36
CA LEU A 43 14.33 -8.46 -15.13
C LEU A 43 13.73 -7.20 -14.50
N PRO A 44 13.83 -7.01 -13.18
CA PRO A 44 13.41 -5.76 -12.57
C PRO A 44 14.30 -4.61 -13.06
N ASN A 45 13.70 -3.44 -13.30
CA ASN A 45 14.44 -2.19 -13.42
C ASN A 45 13.71 -1.10 -12.63
N ILE A 46 14.47 -0.38 -11.81
CA ILE A 46 13.96 0.57 -10.83
C ILE A 46 14.77 1.85 -10.98
N GLY A 47 14.10 2.93 -11.38
CA GLY A 47 14.65 4.28 -11.39
C GLY A 47 14.59 4.91 -10.00
N ASN A 48 15.61 5.67 -9.61
CA ASN A 48 15.62 6.46 -8.39
C ASN A 48 15.89 7.93 -8.71
N SER A 49 14.96 8.82 -8.36
CA SER A 49 15.07 10.26 -8.70
C SER A 49 16.27 10.96 -8.07
N GLY A 50 16.88 10.38 -7.03
CA GLY A 50 18.09 10.89 -6.39
C GLY A 50 19.39 10.43 -7.06
N ASP A 51 19.35 9.37 -7.86
CA ASP A 51 20.54 8.79 -8.51
C ASP A 51 20.83 9.52 -9.82
N SER A 52 22.03 10.11 -9.96
CA SER A 52 22.51 10.76 -11.19
C SER A 52 21.47 11.66 -11.90
N PRO A 53 20.88 12.67 -11.23
CA PRO A 53 19.86 13.53 -11.82
C PRO A 53 20.46 14.41 -12.92
N GLU A 54 19.82 14.42 -14.10
CA GLU A 54 20.19 15.24 -15.25
C GLU A 54 18.99 16.05 -15.73
N GLY A 55 19.24 17.27 -16.22
CA GLY A 55 18.19 18.14 -16.75
C GLY A 55 17.25 18.75 -15.71
N TYR A 56 17.61 18.69 -14.42
CA TYR A 56 16.92 19.40 -13.34
C TYR A 56 17.22 20.92 -13.38
N SER A 57 16.38 21.72 -12.74
CA SER A 57 16.53 23.17 -12.63
C SER A 57 17.84 23.54 -11.92
N LYS A 58 18.51 24.57 -12.44
CA LYS A 58 19.75 25.13 -11.89
C LYS A 58 19.51 26.35 -11.02
N THR A 59 18.38 27.03 -11.22
CA THR A 59 18.05 28.32 -10.60
C THR A 59 16.98 28.23 -9.53
N VAL A 60 16.06 27.27 -9.62
CA VAL A 60 14.97 27.10 -8.65
C VAL A 60 15.20 25.85 -7.83
N ILE A 61 15.20 26.06 -6.51
CA ILE A 61 15.41 25.02 -5.52
C ILE A 61 14.14 24.92 -4.68
N ILE A 62 13.60 23.72 -4.53
CA ILE A 62 12.48 23.42 -3.63
C ILE A 62 13.00 22.59 -2.47
N ASN A 63 12.94 23.16 -1.25
CA ASN A 63 13.41 22.51 -0.02
C ASN A 63 14.85 21.98 -0.10
N GLY A 64 15.77 22.82 -0.59
CA GLY A 64 17.19 22.49 -0.70
C GLY A 64 17.58 21.64 -1.92
N HIS A 65 16.62 21.20 -2.74
CA HIS A 65 16.87 20.33 -3.89
C HIS A 65 16.44 20.95 -5.23
N SER A 66 17.21 20.67 -6.27
CA SER A 66 16.85 21.02 -7.65
C SER A 66 15.56 20.32 -8.08
N VAL A 67 14.76 21.00 -8.89
CA VAL A 67 13.44 20.52 -9.34
C VAL A 67 13.55 19.90 -10.72
N ALA A 68 12.92 18.75 -10.95
CA ALA A 68 12.84 18.14 -12.26
C ALA A 68 11.95 18.99 -13.18
N ILE A 69 12.46 19.32 -14.36
CA ILE A 69 11.75 20.08 -15.39
C ILE A 69 11.75 19.29 -16.71
N ALA A 70 10.97 19.72 -17.69
CA ALA A 70 10.83 19.01 -18.96
C ALA A 70 12.21 18.66 -19.58
N GLY A 71 12.39 17.38 -19.91
CA GLY A 71 13.67 16.81 -20.36
C GLY A 71 14.54 16.19 -19.28
N ALA A 72 14.14 16.24 -18.00
CA ALA A 72 14.89 15.61 -16.91
C ALA A 72 14.95 14.07 -17.01
N SER A 73 16.00 13.50 -16.40
CA SER A 73 16.22 12.06 -16.24
C SER A 73 17.02 11.77 -14.98
N PHE A 74 17.05 10.50 -14.58
CA PHE A 74 17.84 10.01 -13.46
C PHE A 74 18.26 8.55 -13.68
N GLY A 75 19.12 8.00 -12.83
CA GLY A 75 19.65 6.64 -12.96
C GLY A 75 18.64 5.54 -12.60
N SER A 76 18.82 4.36 -13.20
CA SER A 76 18.08 3.14 -12.85
C SER A 76 18.99 1.96 -12.56
N LYS A 77 18.46 0.97 -11.84
CA LYS A 77 19.18 -0.26 -11.45
C LYS A 77 18.26 -1.48 -11.48
N GLY A 78 18.83 -2.69 -11.55
CA GLY A 78 18.08 -3.94 -11.28
C GLY A 78 18.35 -5.12 -12.22
N ASP A 79 19.05 -4.90 -13.34
CA ASP A 79 19.27 -5.91 -14.38
C ASP A 79 20.77 -6.17 -14.65
N LEU A 80 21.60 -5.97 -13.62
CA LEU A 80 23.05 -6.20 -13.66
C LEU A 80 23.42 -7.61 -14.14
N ALA A 81 22.56 -8.60 -13.86
CA ALA A 81 22.74 -9.97 -14.28
C ALA A 81 22.84 -10.13 -15.83
N SER A 82 22.27 -9.19 -16.59
CA SER A 82 22.32 -9.17 -18.05
C SER A 82 23.55 -8.46 -18.63
N LYS A 83 24.44 -7.91 -17.79
CA LYS A 83 25.61 -7.14 -18.26
C LYS A 83 26.55 -7.98 -19.11
N GLY A 84 26.79 -9.23 -18.73
CA GLY A 84 27.65 -10.17 -19.47
C GLY A 84 27.12 -10.55 -20.86
N THR A 85 25.84 -10.30 -21.12
CA THR A 85 25.11 -10.67 -22.34
C THR A 85 24.63 -9.46 -23.15
N GLY A 86 25.09 -8.26 -22.81
CA GLY A 86 24.78 -7.04 -23.54
C GLY A 86 23.49 -6.32 -23.13
N GLY A 87 22.94 -6.64 -21.95
CA GLY A 87 21.88 -5.87 -21.31
C GLY A 87 20.49 -6.05 -21.88
N GLY A 88 19.70 -4.97 -21.82
CA GLY A 88 18.35 -4.86 -22.35
C GLY A 88 18.26 -5.27 -23.81
N LEU A 89 17.18 -5.94 -24.17
CA LEU A 89 16.95 -6.42 -25.52
C LEU A 89 16.91 -5.26 -26.52
N VAL A 90 16.29 -4.15 -26.13
CA VAL A 90 16.10 -2.96 -26.97
C VAL A 90 17.16 -1.91 -26.67
N SER A 91 17.40 -1.58 -25.40
CA SER A 91 18.34 -0.51 -25.04
C SER A 91 19.81 -0.90 -25.13
N SER A 92 20.11 -2.21 -25.09
CA SER A 92 21.46 -2.75 -24.88
C SER A 92 22.17 -2.17 -23.66
N ASN A 93 21.39 -1.78 -22.64
CA ASN A 93 21.86 -1.19 -21.41
C ASN A 93 21.36 -1.99 -20.19
N THR A 94 22.00 -1.80 -19.05
CA THR A 94 21.56 -2.40 -17.77
C THR A 94 21.07 -1.30 -16.83
N HIS A 95 21.94 -0.32 -16.56
CA HIS A 95 21.64 0.75 -15.61
C HIS A 95 21.36 2.05 -16.34
N GLY A 96 20.54 1.99 -17.39
CA GLY A 96 20.25 3.14 -18.23
C GLY A 96 19.42 4.22 -17.55
N PRO A 97 19.37 5.43 -18.11
CA PRO A 97 18.56 6.49 -17.53
C PRO A 97 17.07 6.14 -17.54
N THR A 98 16.38 6.51 -16.46
CA THR A 98 14.94 6.66 -16.40
C THR A 98 14.59 8.11 -16.80
N LYS A 99 13.80 8.28 -17.85
CA LYS A 99 13.53 9.59 -18.47
C LYS A 99 12.04 9.89 -18.47
N PHE A 100 11.66 11.10 -18.06
CA PHE A 100 10.26 11.53 -18.12
C PHE A 100 9.79 11.64 -19.57
N ILE A 101 8.60 11.10 -19.83
CA ILE A 101 7.87 11.28 -21.10
C ILE A 101 6.54 12.00 -20.90
N GLY A 102 6.08 12.11 -19.66
CA GLY A 102 4.96 12.97 -19.29
C GLY A 102 5.23 14.43 -19.68
N PRO A 103 4.17 15.19 -20.02
CA PRO A 103 4.30 16.60 -20.37
C PRO A 103 4.64 17.48 -19.16
N GLY A 104 4.61 16.96 -17.93
CA GLY A 104 4.73 17.75 -16.73
C GLY A 104 3.50 18.59 -16.44
N SER A 105 3.69 19.61 -15.61
CA SER A 105 2.71 20.63 -15.33
C SER A 105 2.42 21.48 -16.58
N MET A 106 1.15 21.59 -16.96
CA MET A 106 0.72 22.32 -18.16
C MET A 106 0.66 23.84 -17.99
N ASN A 107 0.69 24.33 -16.75
CA ASN A 107 0.47 25.73 -16.38
C ASN A 107 1.56 26.28 -15.43
N VAL A 108 2.39 25.43 -14.83
CA VAL A 108 3.53 25.86 -13.99
C VAL A 108 4.82 25.46 -14.65
N LYS A 109 5.66 26.46 -14.91
CA LYS A 109 6.97 26.31 -15.55
C LYS A 109 8.06 26.85 -14.64
N ILE A 110 9.19 26.16 -14.63
CA ILE A 110 10.45 26.60 -14.02
C ILE A 110 11.46 26.70 -15.15
N GLU A 111 12.18 27.81 -15.25
CA GLU A 111 13.14 28.07 -16.34
C GLU A 111 12.50 27.92 -17.74
N GLY A 112 11.25 28.35 -17.87
CA GLY A 112 10.47 28.25 -19.11
C GLY A 112 10.06 26.83 -19.50
N ARG A 113 10.38 25.82 -18.68
CA ARG A 113 10.08 24.40 -18.91
C ARG A 113 9.06 23.87 -17.91
N ASN A 114 8.20 22.96 -18.35
CA ASN A 114 7.16 22.38 -17.51
C ASN A 114 7.80 21.65 -16.32
N VAL A 115 7.23 21.82 -15.13
CA VAL A 115 7.70 21.11 -13.93
C VAL A 115 7.25 19.65 -14.00
N GLN A 116 8.18 18.70 -13.84
CA GLN A 116 7.83 17.28 -13.79
C GLN A 116 7.21 16.92 -12.45
N LEU A 117 6.17 16.11 -12.50
CA LEU A 117 5.29 15.72 -11.40
C LEU A 117 5.44 14.23 -11.12
N LEU A 118 5.05 13.81 -9.92
CA LEU A 118 5.14 12.39 -9.55
C LEU A 118 4.35 11.46 -10.46
N GLY A 119 3.18 11.89 -10.90
CA GLY A 119 2.35 11.07 -11.78
C GLY A 119 2.83 11.02 -13.24
N ASP A 120 3.94 11.67 -13.58
CA ASP A 120 4.40 11.69 -14.98
C ASP A 120 4.98 10.33 -15.37
N PRO A 121 4.52 9.74 -16.49
CA PRO A 121 5.06 8.49 -16.98
C PRO A 121 6.52 8.66 -17.42
N MET A 122 7.25 7.56 -17.34
CA MET A 122 8.68 7.51 -17.60
C MET A 122 9.07 6.31 -18.44
N LEU A 123 10.16 6.44 -19.17
CA LEU A 123 10.88 5.33 -19.78
C LEU A 123 11.97 4.86 -18.82
N ASN A 124 12.24 3.56 -18.80
CA ASN A 124 13.20 2.91 -17.91
C ASN A 124 14.30 2.20 -18.72
N ASN A 125 15.48 2.11 -18.11
CA ASN A 125 16.67 1.50 -18.69
C ASN A 125 16.91 1.93 -20.15
N CYS A 126 16.91 3.23 -20.38
CA CYS A 126 17.13 3.74 -21.73
C CYS A 126 18.58 3.53 -22.21
N GLY A 127 18.78 3.63 -23.52
CA GLY A 127 20.11 3.84 -24.08
C GLY A 127 20.76 5.13 -23.55
N PRO A 128 22.07 5.34 -23.79
CA PRO A 128 22.83 6.46 -23.24
C PRO A 128 22.26 7.86 -23.52
N SER A 129 21.54 8.04 -24.62
CA SER A 129 20.88 9.31 -25.00
C SER A 129 19.47 9.47 -24.41
N GLY A 130 19.02 8.54 -23.57
CA GLY A 130 17.64 8.46 -23.10
C GLY A 130 16.69 7.74 -24.08
N SER A 131 17.21 7.12 -25.14
CA SER A 131 16.50 6.24 -26.06
C SER A 131 17.46 5.23 -26.71
N PRO A 132 16.95 4.10 -27.26
CA PRO A 132 15.60 3.58 -27.06
C PRO A 132 15.40 3.08 -25.63
N ALA A 133 14.16 2.95 -25.20
CA ALA A 133 13.83 2.44 -23.87
C ALA A 133 13.71 0.91 -23.88
N ASN A 134 14.11 0.28 -22.78
CA ASN A 134 13.89 -1.16 -22.61
C ASN A 134 12.61 -1.48 -21.83
N ALA A 135 12.12 -0.52 -21.04
CA ALA A 135 10.88 -0.60 -20.29
C ALA A 135 10.27 0.78 -20.06
N ALA A 136 9.15 0.82 -19.34
CA ALA A 136 8.50 2.07 -18.93
C ALA A 136 7.83 1.92 -17.56
N THR A 137 7.69 3.04 -16.86
CA THR A 137 6.89 3.21 -15.65
C THR A 137 5.72 4.12 -15.98
N MET A 138 4.52 3.54 -16.10
CA MET A 138 3.32 4.30 -16.51
C MET A 138 2.62 4.97 -15.32
N THR A 139 2.90 4.51 -14.11
CA THR A 139 2.33 5.03 -12.86
C THR A 139 3.08 6.25 -12.30
N GLY A 140 4.22 6.60 -12.91
CA GLY A 140 5.13 7.63 -12.43
C GLY A 140 5.93 7.21 -11.19
N ILE A 141 6.45 8.20 -10.49
CA ILE A 141 7.33 8.06 -9.34
C ILE A 141 6.52 7.89 -8.06
N ILE A 142 6.75 6.77 -7.38
CA ILE A 142 6.29 6.56 -6.01
C ILE A 142 7.33 7.19 -5.10
N GLN A 143 7.05 8.41 -4.64
CA GLN A 143 7.74 8.96 -3.48
C GLN A 143 7.17 8.29 -2.24
N ALA A 144 8.05 7.81 -1.36
CA ALA A 144 7.71 7.75 0.05
C ALA A 144 7.49 9.20 0.48
N SER A 145 6.23 9.61 0.57
CA SER A 145 5.86 10.89 1.17
C SER A 145 6.63 11.04 2.47
N GLY A 146 7.32 12.15 2.66
CA GLY A 146 7.56 12.54 4.03
C GLY A 146 8.47 11.65 4.86
N VAL A 147 9.36 10.76 4.33
CA VAL A 147 9.86 9.54 5.04
C VAL A 147 9.79 9.69 6.55
N MET A 148 8.62 9.34 7.08
CA MET A 148 8.44 9.23 8.50
C MET A 148 9.11 7.91 8.82
N THR A 149 10.39 7.99 9.17
CA THR A 149 11.16 6.86 9.65
C THR A 149 10.60 6.53 11.02
N VAL A 150 9.75 5.51 11.06
CA VAL A 150 9.28 4.95 12.32
C VAL A 150 10.38 4.00 12.77
N ILE A 151 11.14 4.44 13.76
CA ILE A 151 12.06 3.60 14.51
C ILE A 151 11.33 3.21 15.79
N TYR A 152 11.39 1.93 16.16
CA TYR A 152 10.72 1.49 17.39
C TYR A 152 11.72 1.50 18.54
N GLY A 153 11.29 2.00 19.71
CA GLY A 153 12.06 1.92 20.95
C GLY A 153 13.24 2.90 21.04
N ASP A 154 13.30 3.93 20.18
CA ASP A 154 14.26 5.04 20.24
C ASP A 154 13.75 6.21 21.09
N ASP A 155 12.44 6.48 21.08
CA ASP A 155 11.83 7.64 21.74
C ASP A 155 11.62 7.51 23.26
N ILE A 156 11.28 6.31 23.73
CA ILE A 156 10.93 6.04 25.14
C ILE A 156 11.92 4.99 25.71
N PRO A 157 12.64 5.30 26.80
CA PRO A 157 13.48 4.33 27.47
C PRO A 157 12.70 3.09 27.89
N CYS A 158 13.27 1.92 27.64
CA CYS A 158 12.66 0.63 28.00
C CYS A 158 12.41 0.55 29.51
N SER A 159 11.20 0.15 29.88
CA SER A 159 10.77 -0.02 31.28
C SER A 159 11.55 -1.11 32.04
N LEU A 160 12.21 -2.04 31.34
CA LEU A 160 12.98 -3.12 31.96
C LEU A 160 14.44 -2.74 32.28
N CYS A 161 15.11 -2.00 31.39
CA CYS A 161 16.55 -1.76 31.51
C CYS A 161 16.94 -0.27 31.52
N GLY A 162 15.98 0.63 31.30
CA GLY A 162 16.21 2.09 31.25
C GLY A 162 16.96 2.59 30.01
N LYS A 163 17.22 1.74 29.02
CA LYS A 163 17.92 2.09 27.76
C LYS A 163 16.95 2.10 26.58
N THR A 164 17.32 2.81 25.51
CA THR A 164 16.61 2.73 24.22
C THR A 164 17.02 1.48 23.45
N HIS A 165 16.10 0.93 22.67
CA HIS A 165 16.26 -0.29 21.88
C HIS A 165 15.79 -0.05 20.43
N PRO A 166 16.50 0.77 19.64
CA PRO A 166 16.09 1.13 18.30
C PRO A 166 15.97 -0.11 17.40
N LEU A 167 14.78 -0.31 16.81
CA LEU A 167 14.54 -1.24 15.73
C LEU A 167 14.21 -0.48 14.46
N GLU A 168 15.16 -0.47 13.54
CA GLU A 168 15.06 0.26 12.28
C GLU A 168 14.53 -0.62 11.14
N ALA A 169 13.97 0.04 10.14
CA ALA A 169 13.54 -0.58 8.88
C ALA A 169 14.72 -0.66 7.89
N GLY A 170 15.59 -1.67 8.04
CA GLY A 170 16.69 -1.88 7.11
C GLY A 170 16.28 -2.55 5.79
N GLU A 171 17.25 -2.71 4.88
CA GLU A 171 17.03 -3.14 3.48
C GLU A 171 16.24 -4.46 3.36
N GLU A 172 16.58 -5.47 4.16
CA GLU A 172 15.90 -6.78 4.13
C GLU A 172 14.41 -6.65 4.47
N ALA A 173 14.08 -5.90 5.52
CA ALA A 173 12.69 -5.66 5.92
C ALA A 173 11.92 -4.85 4.86
N GLN A 174 12.58 -3.88 4.20
CA GLN A 174 11.99 -3.09 3.10
C GLN A 174 11.67 -3.94 1.88
N THR A 175 12.60 -4.81 1.45
CA THR A 175 12.37 -5.73 0.31
C THR A 175 11.21 -6.67 0.60
N VAL A 176 11.14 -7.20 1.82
CA VAL A 176 10.10 -8.12 2.26
C VAL A 176 8.73 -7.46 2.26
N ILE A 177 8.59 -6.29 2.89
CA ILE A 177 7.30 -5.62 2.95
C ILE A 177 6.84 -5.19 1.55
N ALA A 178 7.76 -4.79 0.67
CA ALA A 178 7.43 -4.51 -0.73
C ALA A 178 6.91 -5.75 -1.47
N ALA A 179 7.56 -6.90 -1.31
CA ALA A 179 7.10 -8.16 -1.90
C ALA A 179 5.71 -8.57 -1.37
N LEU A 180 5.46 -8.40 -0.06
CA LEU A 180 4.15 -8.67 0.54
C LEU A 180 3.07 -7.74 -0.01
N PHE A 181 3.36 -6.44 -0.17
CA PHE A 181 2.44 -5.48 -0.78
C PHE A 181 2.06 -5.89 -2.21
N ILE A 182 3.04 -6.27 -3.04
CA ILE A 182 2.79 -6.74 -4.41
C ILE A 182 1.86 -7.96 -4.39
N ARG A 183 2.17 -8.97 -3.56
CA ARG A 183 1.35 -10.19 -3.46
C ARG A 183 -0.08 -9.91 -3.02
N LEU A 184 -0.27 -9.01 -2.05
CA LEU A 184 -1.59 -8.62 -1.58
C LEU A 184 -2.36 -7.82 -2.62
N GLN A 185 -1.67 -6.95 -3.37
CA GLN A 185 -2.29 -6.19 -4.46
C GLN A 185 -2.74 -7.13 -5.60
N ASP A 186 -1.89 -8.06 -6.03
CA ASP A 186 -2.23 -9.08 -7.03
C ASP A 186 -3.47 -9.89 -6.59
N ALA A 187 -3.49 -10.32 -5.32
CA ALA A 187 -4.60 -11.08 -4.76
C ALA A 187 -5.89 -10.25 -4.64
N LEU A 188 -5.77 -8.94 -4.35
CA LEU A 188 -6.90 -8.02 -4.30
C LEU A 188 -7.46 -7.74 -5.70
N ASP A 189 -6.60 -7.53 -6.69
CA ASP A 189 -6.99 -7.29 -8.08
C ASP A 189 -7.76 -8.49 -8.64
N ALA A 190 -7.33 -9.71 -8.28
CA ALA A 190 -8.05 -10.95 -8.61
C ALA A 190 -9.45 -11.05 -7.94
N GLN A 191 -9.71 -10.31 -6.86
CA GLN A 191 -10.99 -10.29 -6.13
C GLN A 191 -11.88 -9.10 -6.49
N LYS A 192 -11.40 -8.17 -7.33
CA LYS A 192 -12.07 -6.89 -7.61
C LYS A 192 -13.52 -7.09 -8.08
N GLN A 193 -13.77 -8.04 -8.98
CA GLN A 193 -15.11 -8.29 -9.50
C GLN A 193 -16.08 -8.78 -8.42
N GLN A 194 -15.64 -9.72 -7.59
CA GLN A 194 -16.42 -10.25 -6.48
C GLN A 194 -16.73 -9.16 -5.45
N ILE A 195 -15.80 -8.24 -5.19
CA ILE A 195 -16.01 -7.12 -4.27
C ILE A 195 -17.09 -6.16 -4.79
N LEU A 196 -17.04 -5.85 -6.09
CA LEU A 196 -18.02 -4.97 -6.75
C LEU A 196 -19.39 -5.63 -6.84
N GLU A 197 -19.43 -6.91 -7.20
CA GLU A 197 -20.66 -7.70 -7.24
C GLU A 197 -21.31 -7.77 -5.87
N TYR A 198 -20.55 -8.09 -4.82
CA TYR A 198 -21.04 -8.12 -3.45
C TYR A 198 -21.64 -6.78 -3.02
N ALA A 199 -20.94 -5.68 -3.28
CA ALA A 199 -21.45 -4.34 -2.95
C ALA A 199 -22.75 -4.01 -3.71
N LYS A 200 -22.86 -4.45 -4.97
CA LYS A 200 -24.06 -4.27 -5.80
C LYS A 200 -25.24 -5.08 -5.26
N VAL A 201 -25.05 -6.38 -5.04
CA VAL A 201 -26.11 -7.30 -4.59
C VAL A 201 -26.58 -6.92 -3.19
N LYS A 202 -25.69 -6.59 -2.24
CA LYS A 202 -26.08 -6.07 -0.91
C LYS A 202 -26.87 -4.76 -0.98
N LYS A 203 -26.54 -3.88 -1.93
CA LYS A 203 -27.29 -2.63 -2.13
C LYS A 203 -28.69 -2.91 -2.66
N GLU A 204 -28.81 -3.86 -3.59
CA GLU A 204 -30.08 -4.27 -4.17
C GLU A 204 -30.98 -4.98 -3.16
N GLU A 205 -30.44 -5.94 -2.41
CA GLU A 205 -31.11 -6.63 -1.30
C GLU A 205 -31.75 -5.62 -0.36
N ARG A 206 -30.96 -4.69 0.19
CA ARG A 206 -31.47 -3.66 1.11
C ARG A 206 -32.57 -2.81 0.50
N ASN A 207 -32.42 -2.43 -0.78
CA ASN A 207 -33.43 -1.60 -1.45
C ASN A 207 -34.75 -2.36 -1.57
N LYS A 208 -34.70 -3.67 -1.90
CA LYS A 208 -35.88 -4.54 -1.99
C LYS A 208 -36.46 -4.87 -0.62
N GLU A 209 -35.64 -5.05 0.42
CA GLU A 209 -36.10 -5.23 1.81
C GLU A 209 -36.89 -4.01 2.27
N ARG A 210 -36.34 -2.80 2.09
CA ARG A 210 -37.04 -1.57 2.42
C ARG A 210 -38.35 -1.43 1.63
N ARG A 211 -38.34 -1.78 0.34
CA ARG A 211 -39.54 -1.74 -0.51
C ARG A 211 -40.60 -2.74 -0.05
N LEU A 212 -40.18 -3.94 0.38
CA LEU A 212 -41.07 -4.94 0.95
C LEU A 212 -41.72 -4.42 2.24
N GLU A 213 -40.93 -3.86 3.15
CA GLU A 213 -41.43 -3.23 4.39
C GLU A 213 -42.42 -2.08 4.10
N GLU A 214 -42.11 -1.21 3.13
CA GLU A 214 -43.00 -0.14 2.69
C GLU A 214 -44.34 -0.67 2.16
N LEU A 215 -44.31 -1.72 1.33
CA LEU A 215 -45.51 -2.32 0.77
C LEU A 215 -46.32 -3.09 1.82
N ASP A 216 -45.67 -3.82 2.72
CA ASP A 216 -46.31 -4.51 3.84
C ASP A 216 -47.01 -3.52 4.77
N TRP A 217 -46.37 -2.39 5.08
CA TRP A 217 -46.98 -1.30 5.85
C TRP A 217 -48.23 -0.73 5.16
N LYS A 218 -48.22 -0.64 3.83
CA LYS A 218 -49.38 -0.20 3.05
C LYS A 218 -50.47 -1.26 2.97
N ASN A 219 -50.12 -2.54 3.15
CA ASN A 219 -50.98 -3.70 2.90
C ASN A 219 -51.83 -4.13 4.11
N THR A 220 -52.26 -3.18 4.94
CA THR A 220 -53.16 -3.44 6.07
C THR A 220 -54.62 -3.47 5.64
N ASP A 221 -55.47 -4.19 6.39
CA ASP A 221 -56.89 -4.27 6.08
C ASP A 221 -57.60 -2.90 6.17
N GLU A 222 -57.17 -2.03 7.08
CA GLU A 222 -57.66 -0.66 7.19
C GLU A 222 -57.29 0.18 5.96
N ASN A 223 -56.05 0.10 5.48
CA ASN A 223 -55.61 0.80 4.28
C ASN A 223 -56.32 0.27 3.02
N ARG A 224 -56.56 -1.04 2.94
CA ARG A 224 -57.34 -1.64 1.84
C ARG A 224 -58.79 -1.15 1.85
N LYS A 225 -59.44 -1.12 3.02
CA LYS A 225 -60.83 -0.64 3.17
C LYS A 225 -60.98 0.87 2.90
N SER A 226 -59.96 1.66 3.23
CA SER A 226 -59.93 3.11 3.00
C SER A 226 -59.42 3.54 1.62
N GLY A 227 -59.17 2.59 0.70
CA GLY A 227 -58.69 2.88 -0.66
C GLY A 227 -57.22 3.33 -0.73
N LYS A 228 -56.47 3.26 0.39
CA LYS A 228 -55.06 3.63 0.50
C LYS A 228 -54.09 2.45 0.40
N GLY A 229 -54.61 1.24 0.22
CA GLY A 229 -53.83 0.01 0.07
C GLY A 229 -53.02 -0.07 -1.23
N PRO A 230 -52.23 -1.15 -1.43
CA PRO A 230 -51.41 -1.32 -2.63
C PRO A 230 -52.27 -1.45 -3.89
N ASN A 231 -51.83 -0.75 -4.94
CA ASN A 231 -52.44 -0.77 -6.27
C ASN A 231 -52.18 -2.14 -6.99
N PRO A 232 -52.82 -2.43 -8.14
CA PRO A 232 -52.67 -3.73 -8.79
C PRO A 232 -51.22 -4.12 -9.12
N SER A 233 -50.39 -3.17 -9.59
CA SER A 233 -48.96 -3.42 -9.84
C SER A 233 -48.15 -3.67 -8.57
N GLU A 234 -48.44 -2.93 -7.49
CA GLU A 234 -47.77 -3.09 -6.19
C GLU A 234 -48.12 -4.42 -5.53
N ARG A 235 -49.31 -4.99 -5.79
CA ARG A 235 -49.68 -6.33 -5.32
C ARG A 235 -48.89 -7.43 -6.03
N VAL A 236 -48.65 -7.27 -7.34
CA VAL A 236 -47.80 -8.18 -8.11
C VAL A 236 -46.35 -8.09 -7.62
N GLU A 237 -45.85 -6.86 -7.41
CA GLU A 237 -44.52 -6.61 -6.85
C GLU A 237 -44.37 -7.23 -5.45
N LEU A 238 -45.35 -7.03 -4.56
CA LEU A 238 -45.34 -7.61 -3.22
C LEU A 238 -45.26 -9.13 -3.22
N ALA A 239 -45.92 -9.79 -4.20
CA ALA A 239 -45.87 -11.23 -4.34
C ALA A 239 -44.52 -11.73 -4.88
N SER A 240 -43.80 -10.94 -5.69
CA SER A 240 -42.50 -11.34 -6.28
C SER A 240 -41.30 -11.05 -5.37
N LEU A 241 -41.36 -9.95 -4.60
CA LEU A 241 -40.24 -9.47 -3.77
C LEU A 241 -39.63 -10.53 -2.83
N PRO A 242 -40.40 -11.38 -2.11
CA PRO A 242 -39.81 -12.41 -1.25
C PRO A 242 -38.94 -13.43 -2.02
N GLY A 243 -39.35 -13.83 -3.22
CA GLY A 243 -38.59 -14.74 -4.08
C GLY A 243 -37.31 -14.10 -4.62
N GLU A 244 -37.40 -12.83 -5.02
CA GLU A 244 -36.25 -12.03 -5.45
C GLU A 244 -35.24 -11.84 -4.31
N LEU A 245 -35.70 -11.52 -3.10
CA LEU A 245 -34.86 -11.41 -1.91
C LEU A 245 -34.18 -12.73 -1.55
N THR A 246 -34.89 -13.86 -1.68
CA THR A 246 -34.31 -15.19 -1.47
C THR A 246 -33.16 -15.46 -2.45
N THR A 247 -33.35 -15.06 -3.71
CA THR A 247 -32.32 -15.21 -4.76
C THR A 247 -31.09 -14.34 -4.45
N LEU A 248 -31.30 -13.07 -4.10
CA LEU A 248 -30.21 -12.14 -3.73
C LEU A 248 -29.44 -12.62 -2.50
N ARG A 249 -30.15 -13.11 -1.47
CA ARG A 249 -29.53 -13.69 -0.26
C ARG A 249 -28.68 -14.92 -0.58
N GLY A 250 -29.11 -15.75 -1.53
CA GLY A 250 -28.31 -16.87 -2.02
C GLY A 250 -27.00 -16.42 -2.69
N GLN A 251 -27.06 -15.38 -3.54
CA GLN A 251 -25.87 -14.79 -4.16
C GLN A 251 -24.92 -14.18 -3.12
N ILE A 252 -25.47 -13.47 -2.13
CA ILE A 252 -24.70 -12.90 -1.01
C ILE A 252 -23.98 -14.00 -0.22
N ALA A 253 -24.68 -15.09 0.12
CA ALA A 253 -24.09 -16.20 0.87
C ALA A 253 -22.94 -16.87 0.10
N ALA A 254 -23.07 -17.07 -1.21
CA ALA A 254 -22.01 -17.62 -2.05
C ALA A 254 -20.76 -16.71 -2.09
N LEU A 255 -20.97 -15.39 -2.15
CA LEU A 255 -19.88 -14.43 -2.10
C LEU A 255 -19.24 -14.36 -0.70
N GLU A 256 -20.03 -14.47 0.37
CA GLU A 256 -19.53 -14.54 1.75
C GLU A 256 -18.65 -15.76 1.97
N ASP A 257 -19.05 -16.93 1.45
CA ASP A 257 -18.23 -18.15 1.47
C ASP A 257 -16.91 -17.97 0.70
N PHE A 258 -16.97 -17.37 -0.50
CA PHE A 258 -15.78 -17.03 -1.27
C PHE A 258 -14.81 -16.15 -0.45
N PHE A 259 -15.32 -15.09 0.17
CA PHE A 259 -14.51 -14.19 0.97
C PHE A 259 -14.00 -14.83 2.27
N GLY A 260 -14.75 -15.74 2.89
CA GLY A 260 -14.30 -16.52 4.05
C GLY A 260 -13.01 -17.30 3.76
N SER A 261 -12.81 -17.70 2.50
CA SER A 261 -11.61 -18.43 2.07
C SER A 261 -10.55 -17.57 1.38
N HIS A 262 -10.91 -16.40 0.83
CA HIS A 262 -10.01 -15.65 -0.07
C HIS A 262 -9.75 -14.20 0.35
N ALA A 263 -10.62 -13.58 1.14
CA ALA A 263 -10.58 -12.14 1.40
C ALA A 263 -9.17 -11.61 1.71
N VAL A 264 -8.76 -10.58 0.97
CA VAL A 264 -7.54 -9.81 1.24
C VAL A 264 -7.84 -8.65 2.18
N LEU A 265 -8.91 -7.90 1.93
CA LEU A 265 -9.40 -6.84 2.81
C LEU A 265 -10.38 -7.40 3.82
N ARG A 266 -10.66 -6.66 4.90
CA ARG A 266 -11.71 -7.04 5.87
C ARG A 266 -13.05 -6.41 5.48
N TYR A 267 -14.12 -7.01 6.00
CA TYR A 267 -15.45 -6.43 5.88
C TYR A 267 -15.52 -5.05 6.55
N ASN A 268 -16.00 -4.05 5.82
CA ASN A 268 -16.29 -2.71 6.32
C ASN A 268 -17.80 -2.56 6.50
N ARG A 269 -18.26 -2.34 7.74
CA ARG A 269 -19.69 -2.21 8.06
C ARG A 269 -20.33 -0.96 7.44
N GLU A 270 -19.62 0.14 7.35
CA GLU A 270 -20.12 1.39 6.77
C GLU A 270 -20.30 1.26 5.26
N ARG A 271 -19.34 0.61 4.61
CA ARG A 271 -19.34 0.39 3.15
C ARG A 271 -20.12 -0.86 2.73
N LYS A 272 -20.49 -1.69 3.70
CA LYS A 272 -21.14 -3.00 3.51
C LYS A 272 -20.43 -3.87 2.45
N SER A 273 -19.11 -3.84 2.43
CA SER A 273 -18.27 -4.60 1.49
C SER A 273 -16.85 -4.78 2.03
N TYR A 274 -16.07 -5.64 1.39
CA TYR A 274 -14.66 -5.92 1.70
C TYR A 274 -13.76 -4.78 1.23
N ALA A 275 -13.63 -3.76 2.08
CA ALA A 275 -12.91 -2.52 1.78
C ALA A 275 -12.08 -2.00 2.96
N LYS A 276 -12.04 -2.72 4.09
CA LYS A 276 -11.30 -2.29 5.28
C LYS A 276 -9.87 -2.83 5.23
N GLY A 277 -8.90 -1.92 5.08
CA GLY A 277 -7.47 -2.24 5.19
C GLY A 277 -6.98 -2.41 6.64
N TYR A 278 -5.66 -2.51 6.79
CA TYR A 278 -4.98 -2.77 8.06
C TYR A 278 -3.49 -2.39 7.97
N MET A 279 -2.82 -2.24 9.11
CA MET A 279 -1.35 -2.15 9.14
C MET A 279 -0.76 -3.52 8.87
N ILE A 280 0.36 -3.57 8.15
CA ILE A 280 1.17 -4.76 7.90
C ILE A 280 2.52 -4.55 8.57
N GLY A 281 2.96 -5.51 9.37
CA GLY A 281 4.31 -5.55 9.96
C GLY A 281 5.12 -6.70 9.40
N ALA A 282 6.43 -6.48 9.20
CA ALA A 282 7.39 -7.52 8.84
C ALA A 282 8.65 -7.39 9.71
N MET A 283 9.12 -8.51 10.26
CA MET A 283 10.31 -8.59 11.08
C MET A 283 11.27 -9.64 10.56
N VAL A 284 12.55 -9.26 10.56
CA VAL A 284 13.68 -10.15 10.28
C VAL A 284 14.52 -10.29 11.53
N CYS A 285 14.80 -11.54 11.92
CA CYS A 285 15.62 -11.88 13.07
C CYS A 285 17.13 -11.76 12.77
N VAL A 286 17.93 -11.52 13.81
CA VAL A 286 19.41 -11.47 13.71
C VAL A 286 19.99 -12.79 13.22
N CYS A 287 19.43 -13.94 13.62
CA CYS A 287 19.96 -15.25 13.22
C CYS A 287 19.60 -15.65 11.79
N THR A 288 18.94 -14.78 11.02
CA THR A 288 18.42 -14.98 9.64
C THR A 288 17.37 -16.08 9.48
N GLY A 289 17.24 -17.00 10.44
CA GLY A 289 16.33 -18.16 10.37
C GLY A 289 14.86 -17.89 10.71
N LYS A 290 14.53 -16.80 11.42
CA LYS A 290 13.14 -16.46 11.77
C LYS A 290 12.67 -15.18 11.10
N LYS A 291 11.54 -15.28 10.40
CA LYS A 291 10.92 -14.25 9.58
C LYS A 291 9.43 -14.23 9.88
N LEU A 292 8.95 -13.15 10.48
CA LEU A 292 7.56 -13.00 10.90
C LEU A 292 6.89 -11.86 10.18
N ALA A 293 5.62 -12.05 9.82
CA ALA A 293 4.76 -10.98 9.36
C ALA A 293 3.43 -11.02 10.10
N ALA A 294 2.85 -9.85 10.34
CA ALA A 294 1.57 -9.69 11.00
C ALA A 294 0.75 -8.60 10.32
N CYS A 295 -0.54 -8.55 10.59
CA CYS A 295 -1.34 -7.38 10.36
C CYS A 295 -2.01 -6.91 11.65
N SER A 296 -2.39 -5.63 11.74
CA SER A 296 -3.09 -5.12 12.91
C SER A 296 -4.46 -5.77 13.03
N GLY A 297 -4.78 -6.44 14.15
CA GLY A 297 -5.97 -7.28 14.32
C GLY A 297 -5.84 -8.64 13.61
N GLN A 298 -6.98 -9.29 13.36
CA GLN A 298 -7.01 -10.66 12.81
C GLN A 298 -6.65 -10.75 11.32
N ALA A 299 -5.81 -11.70 10.95
CA ALA A 299 -5.36 -11.97 9.59
C ALA A 299 -6.50 -12.49 8.71
N PRO A 300 -6.90 -11.74 7.66
CA PRO A 300 -7.80 -12.28 6.66
C PRO A 300 -7.08 -13.39 5.85
N PRO A 301 -7.80 -14.35 5.27
CA PRO A 301 -7.20 -15.55 4.67
C PRO A 301 -6.26 -15.23 3.51
N GLY A 302 -6.56 -14.20 2.70
CA GLY A 302 -5.68 -13.72 1.64
C GLY A 302 -4.35 -13.20 2.16
N PHE A 303 -4.35 -12.54 3.33
CA PHE A 303 -3.13 -12.10 3.99
C PHE A 303 -2.27 -13.26 4.45
N ALA A 304 -2.87 -14.23 5.17
CA ALA A 304 -2.15 -15.40 5.66
C ALA A 304 -1.53 -16.22 4.51
N LYS A 305 -2.27 -16.37 3.39
CA LYS A 305 -1.77 -17.02 2.17
C LYS A 305 -0.58 -16.27 1.57
N ALA A 306 -0.65 -14.94 1.45
CA ALA A 306 0.43 -14.11 0.93
C ALA A 306 1.70 -14.21 1.79
N VAL A 307 1.56 -14.09 3.12
CA VAL A 307 2.67 -14.26 4.07
C VAL A 307 3.34 -15.63 3.91
N LYS A 308 2.55 -16.71 3.90
CA LYS A 308 3.07 -18.07 3.74
C LYS A 308 3.80 -18.27 2.41
N SER A 309 3.29 -17.68 1.32
CA SER A 309 3.92 -17.77 -0.01
C SER A 309 5.31 -17.13 -0.09
N LEU A 310 5.61 -16.18 0.81
CA LEU A 310 6.91 -15.53 0.90
C LEU A 310 7.87 -16.24 1.88
N GLY A 311 7.44 -17.36 2.48
CA GLY A 311 8.22 -18.13 3.44
C GLY A 311 8.27 -17.51 4.84
N PHE A 312 7.32 -16.63 5.16
CA PHE A 312 7.17 -16.03 6.48
C PHE A 312 6.16 -16.82 7.32
N GLU A 313 6.34 -16.79 8.64
CA GLU A 313 5.31 -17.23 9.56
C GLU A 313 4.36 -16.05 9.88
N CYS A 314 3.05 -16.29 9.75
CA CYS A 314 2.03 -15.33 10.14
C CYS A 314 1.91 -15.32 11.67
N ALA A 315 2.16 -14.17 12.27
CA ALA A 315 2.02 -13.96 13.71
C ALA A 315 0.57 -13.62 14.10
N SER A 316 -0.20 -13.04 13.20
CA SER A 316 -1.59 -12.68 13.46
C SER A 316 -2.54 -13.88 13.44
N ALA A 317 -3.47 -13.89 14.39
CA ALA A 317 -4.54 -14.88 14.47
C ALA A 317 -5.50 -14.76 13.27
N PRO A 318 -6.06 -15.86 12.74
CA PRO A 318 -7.04 -15.80 11.66
C PRO A 318 -8.30 -15.00 12.04
N VAL A 319 -8.95 -14.42 11.03
CA VAL A 319 -10.34 -13.93 11.16
C VAL A 319 -11.23 -15.10 11.60
N ASP A 320 -12.19 -14.83 12.48
CA ASP A 320 -13.10 -15.81 13.10
C ASP A 320 -12.45 -16.80 14.08
N SER A 321 -11.22 -16.53 14.53
CA SER A 321 -10.68 -17.20 15.73
C SER A 321 -11.51 -16.84 16.97
N GLU A 322 -11.66 -17.80 17.89
CA GLU A 322 -12.31 -17.61 19.21
C GLU A 322 -11.51 -16.65 20.13
N ILE A 323 -10.38 -16.13 19.65
CA ILE A 323 -9.53 -15.20 20.37
C ILE A 323 -10.21 -13.83 20.39
N ALA A 324 -10.51 -13.35 21.59
CA ALA A 324 -11.11 -12.05 21.80
C ALA A 324 -10.20 -10.95 21.24
N ARG A 325 -10.81 -9.96 20.56
CA ARG A 325 -10.08 -8.78 20.07
C ARG A 325 -9.64 -7.93 21.25
N GLU A 326 -8.34 -7.64 21.31
CA GLU A 326 -7.79 -6.78 22.34
C GLU A 326 -7.79 -5.32 21.87
N ALA A 327 -7.72 -4.39 22.83
CA ALA A 327 -7.56 -2.98 22.51
C ALA A 327 -6.19 -2.71 21.83
N TRP A 328 -5.17 -3.52 22.18
CA TRP A 328 -3.82 -3.44 21.64
C TRP A 328 -3.54 -4.64 20.72
N ASP A 329 -3.90 -4.49 19.44
CA ASP A 329 -3.77 -5.52 18.40
C ASP A 329 -2.85 -5.08 17.25
N CYS A 330 -1.78 -4.33 17.55
CA CYS A 330 -0.84 -3.86 16.53
C CYS A 330 -0.05 -5.02 15.89
N ALA A 331 0.42 -4.84 14.64
CA ALA A 331 1.16 -5.90 13.96
C ALA A 331 2.53 -6.11 14.64
N ALA A 332 3.21 -5.03 15.03
CA ALA A 332 4.45 -5.07 15.80
C ALA A 332 4.31 -5.87 17.12
N LYS A 333 3.26 -5.62 17.90
CA LYS A 333 2.98 -6.37 19.14
C LYS A 333 2.86 -7.87 18.86
N GLN A 334 2.00 -8.24 17.92
CA GLN A 334 1.76 -9.65 17.57
C GLN A 334 3.05 -10.34 17.08
N ILE A 335 3.89 -9.64 16.31
CA ILE A 335 5.21 -10.14 15.92
C ILE A 335 6.08 -10.41 17.15
N MET A 336 6.09 -9.49 18.12
CA MET A 336 6.91 -9.65 19.31
C MET A 336 6.41 -10.78 20.21
N GLU A 337 5.09 -10.99 20.33
CA GLU A 337 4.54 -12.14 21.04
C GLU A 337 4.94 -13.48 20.39
N LYS A 338 5.01 -13.52 19.05
CA LYS A 338 5.37 -14.72 18.28
C LYS A 338 6.88 -14.91 18.03
N HIS A 339 7.73 -13.94 18.37
CA HIS A 339 9.16 -14.07 18.07
C HIS A 339 9.80 -15.24 18.82
N GLY A 340 9.24 -15.68 19.96
CA GLY A 340 9.66 -16.89 20.68
C GLY A 340 11.13 -16.82 21.12
N GLY A 341 11.51 -15.76 21.84
CA GLY A 341 12.88 -15.52 22.32
C GLY A 341 13.90 -15.03 21.30
N HIS A 342 13.62 -15.13 20.00
CA HIS A 342 14.51 -14.64 18.94
C HIS A 342 14.69 -13.11 18.97
N LYS A 343 15.91 -12.64 18.66
CA LYS A 343 16.25 -11.21 18.66
C LYS A 343 15.89 -10.54 17.32
N PRO A 344 14.94 -9.58 17.30
CA PRO A 344 14.63 -8.84 16.08
C PRO A 344 15.84 -7.99 15.63
N LYS A 345 16.16 -8.04 14.33
CA LYS A 345 17.20 -7.21 13.69
C LYS A 345 16.58 -5.97 13.07
N GLN A 346 15.47 -6.15 12.36
CA GLN A 346 14.75 -5.11 11.63
C GLN A 346 13.26 -5.33 11.76
N LEU A 347 12.51 -4.24 11.90
CA LEU A 347 11.05 -4.23 11.93
C LEU A 347 10.56 -3.07 11.07
N ILE A 348 9.52 -3.31 10.28
CA ILE A 348 8.83 -2.27 9.53
C ILE A 348 7.33 -2.51 9.57
N GLU A 349 6.54 -1.45 9.75
CA GLU A 349 5.10 -1.45 9.53
C GLU A 349 4.71 -0.47 8.42
N ARG A 350 3.75 -0.86 7.57
CA ARG A 350 3.14 0.02 6.55
C ARG A 350 1.63 -0.18 6.50
N LEU A 351 0.91 0.90 6.18
CA LEU A 351 -0.53 0.85 6.00
C LEU A 351 -0.90 0.17 4.69
N PHE A 352 -1.65 -0.91 4.74
CA PHE A 352 -2.27 -1.52 3.56
C PHE A 352 -3.74 -1.14 3.52
N TYR A 353 -4.05 -0.12 2.73
CA TYR A 353 -5.39 0.44 2.57
C TYR A 353 -5.64 0.84 1.10
N PRO A 354 -5.52 -0.09 0.15
CA PRO A 354 -5.72 0.22 -1.27
C PRO A 354 -7.15 0.66 -1.55
N ALA A 355 -7.31 1.64 -2.45
CA ALA A 355 -8.62 2.01 -2.96
C ALA A 355 -9.10 0.96 -3.97
N VAL A 356 -10.32 0.47 -3.80
CA VAL A 356 -10.97 -0.39 -4.79
C VAL A 356 -11.73 0.49 -5.78
N GLU A 357 -11.22 0.56 -7.01
CA GLU A 357 -11.89 1.29 -8.09
C GLU A 357 -13.32 0.76 -8.31
N GLY A 358 -14.29 1.66 -8.36
CA GLY A 358 -15.73 1.34 -8.43
C GLY A 358 -16.44 1.37 -7.07
N LEU A 359 -15.70 1.37 -5.96
CA LEU A 359 -16.22 1.75 -4.65
C LEU A 359 -15.89 3.22 -4.35
N LYS A 360 -16.69 3.86 -3.49
CA LYS A 360 -16.38 5.23 -3.03
C LYS A 360 -14.98 5.24 -2.42
N SER A 361 -14.09 6.15 -2.85
CA SER A 361 -12.75 6.24 -2.28
C SER A 361 -12.82 6.58 -0.79
N ASP A 362 -12.01 5.90 0.02
CA ASP A 362 -11.72 6.35 1.38
C ASP A 362 -10.49 7.25 1.33
N ARG A 363 -10.40 8.22 2.24
CA ARG A 363 -9.16 8.98 2.39
C ARG A 363 -8.14 8.22 3.23
N GLY A 364 -8.53 7.10 3.84
CA GLY A 364 -7.70 6.31 4.76
C GLY A 364 -7.91 6.76 6.21
N PRO A 365 -7.26 6.12 7.19
CA PRO A 365 -7.41 6.47 8.59
C PRO A 365 -6.81 7.86 8.84
N ARG A 366 -7.55 8.69 9.60
CA ARG A 366 -7.07 9.97 10.12
C ARG A 366 -6.54 9.75 11.53
N ILE A 367 -5.28 10.08 11.75
CA ILE A 367 -4.55 9.76 12.98
C ILE A 367 -3.97 11.04 13.56
N ARG A 368 -4.10 11.18 14.88
CA ARG A 368 -3.46 12.23 15.67
C ARG A 368 -2.21 11.67 16.33
N PHE A 369 -1.08 12.36 16.19
CA PHE A 369 0.21 11.93 16.70
C PHE A 369 1.10 13.12 17.03
N LYS A 370 2.14 12.90 17.84
CA LYS A 370 3.19 13.88 18.10
C LYS A 370 4.33 13.66 17.12
N VAL A 371 4.88 14.74 16.57
CA VAL A 371 5.99 14.69 15.64
C VAL A 371 7.08 15.68 16.06
N ARG A 372 8.33 15.27 15.92
CA ARG A 372 9.49 16.16 15.96
C ARG A 372 10.07 16.28 14.56
N THR A 373 10.46 17.49 14.19
CA THR A 373 11.13 17.73 12.91
C THR A 373 12.62 17.84 13.17
N GLU A 374 13.43 17.03 12.49
CA GLU A 374 14.88 17.18 12.47
C GLU A 374 15.28 18.22 11.42
N ASP A 375 16.08 19.20 11.83
CA ASP A 375 16.76 20.10 10.90
C ASP A 375 17.96 19.38 10.28
N LEU A 376 17.95 19.21 8.96
CA LEU A 376 18.99 18.44 8.25
C LEU A 376 20.37 19.11 8.23
N GLY A 377 20.45 20.42 8.50
CA GLY A 377 21.71 21.16 8.55
C GLY A 377 22.36 21.09 9.93
N THR A 378 21.56 21.27 10.99
CA THR A 378 22.05 21.30 12.38
C THR A 378 21.88 19.98 13.12
N LYS A 379 21.11 19.03 12.57
CA LYS A 379 20.65 17.78 13.23
C LYS A 379 19.90 18.01 14.54
N SER A 380 19.38 19.21 14.75
CA SER A 380 18.59 19.52 15.95
C SER A 380 17.13 19.11 15.76
N LEU A 381 16.52 18.52 16.80
CA LEU A 381 15.11 18.18 16.82
C LEU A 381 14.27 19.36 17.31
N SER A 382 13.12 19.60 16.68
CA SER A 382 12.12 20.57 17.17
C SER A 382 11.44 20.09 18.45
N GLU A 383 10.76 21.01 19.13
CA GLU A 383 9.76 20.65 20.14
C GLU A 383 8.69 19.74 19.53
N PRO A 384 8.11 18.79 20.31
CA PRO A 384 7.03 17.94 19.83
C PRO A 384 5.79 18.77 19.49
N GLU A 385 5.30 18.61 18.27
CA GLU A 385 4.05 19.22 17.81
C GLU A 385 2.97 18.14 17.66
N GLU A 386 1.74 18.42 18.11
CA GLU A 386 0.60 17.57 17.79
C GLU A 386 0.10 17.82 16.37
N ARG A 387 0.00 16.73 15.60
CA ARG A 387 -0.45 16.76 14.21
C ARG A 387 -1.57 15.76 14.01
N GLU A 388 -2.57 16.15 13.22
CA GLU A 388 -3.61 15.26 12.74
C GLU A 388 -3.51 15.15 11.21
N GLN A 389 -3.33 13.95 10.69
CA GLN A 389 -3.13 13.70 9.26
C GLN A 389 -3.85 12.41 8.82
N THR A 390 -4.24 12.37 7.56
CA THR A 390 -4.74 11.15 6.91
C THR A 390 -3.61 10.41 6.21
N PHE A 391 -3.60 9.08 6.34
CA PHE A 391 -2.58 8.22 5.74
C PHE A 391 -3.15 7.40 4.59
N GLN A 392 -2.35 7.24 3.54
CA GLN A 392 -2.67 6.51 2.32
C GLN A 392 -2.03 5.12 2.29
N ASN A 393 -2.46 4.30 1.32
CA ASN A 393 -1.88 2.99 1.08
C ASN A 393 -0.37 3.07 0.86
N GLY A 394 0.38 2.24 1.58
CA GLY A 394 1.85 2.14 1.50
C GLY A 394 2.61 3.11 2.41
N GLU A 395 1.93 4.07 3.06
CA GLU A 395 2.60 5.01 3.95
C GLU A 395 2.99 4.38 5.29
N ASN A 396 4.08 4.89 5.87
CA ASN A 396 4.44 4.59 7.25
C ASN A 396 3.49 5.36 8.17
N VAL A 397 2.97 4.68 9.19
CA VAL A 397 2.03 5.25 10.16
C VAL A 397 2.68 5.19 11.54
N PRO A 398 2.52 6.23 12.39
CA PRO A 398 3.13 6.21 13.71
C PRO A 398 2.60 5.03 14.52
N SER A 399 3.47 4.46 15.35
CA SER A 399 3.07 3.45 16.33
C SER A 399 2.05 4.02 17.31
N CYS A 400 1.15 3.19 17.84
CA CYS A 400 0.25 3.62 18.92
C CYS A 400 1.02 3.83 20.23
N SER A 401 0.41 4.52 21.19
CA SER A 401 1.00 4.78 22.51
C SER A 401 1.46 3.50 23.22
N ASP A 402 0.65 2.43 23.18
CA ASP A 402 1.03 1.15 23.79
C ASP A 402 2.27 0.54 23.14
N CYS A 403 2.40 0.61 21.81
CA CYS A 403 3.61 0.15 21.12
C CYS A 403 4.82 1.02 21.46
N GLN A 404 4.67 2.33 21.60
CA GLN A 404 5.78 3.21 21.98
C GLN A 404 6.31 2.89 23.38
N GLU A 405 5.41 2.62 24.33
CA GLU A 405 5.76 2.38 25.73
C GLU A 405 6.24 0.95 26.02
N LYS A 406 5.58 -0.05 25.43
CA LYS A 406 5.70 -1.45 25.88
C LYS A 406 6.50 -2.32 24.93
N LEU A 407 6.58 -1.99 23.63
CA LEU A 407 7.17 -2.89 22.64
C LEU A 407 8.65 -3.19 22.93
N SER A 408 9.43 -2.17 23.34
CA SER A 408 10.86 -2.31 23.68
C SER A 408 11.12 -3.34 24.77
N SER A 409 10.24 -3.41 25.77
CA SER A 409 10.33 -4.39 26.86
C SER A 409 10.17 -5.83 26.38
N MET A 410 9.36 -6.06 25.34
CA MET A 410 9.05 -7.41 24.83
C MET A 410 10.27 -8.09 24.22
N TYR A 411 11.19 -7.33 23.62
CA TYR A 411 12.41 -7.85 23.00
C TYR A 411 13.70 -7.46 23.72
N CYS A 412 13.62 -6.78 24.86
CA CYS A 412 14.78 -6.25 25.60
C CYS A 412 15.80 -7.34 25.95
N THR A 413 15.32 -8.49 26.44
CA THR A 413 16.13 -9.63 26.90
C THR A 413 16.32 -10.72 25.85
N THR A 414 15.86 -10.48 24.62
CA THR A 414 15.94 -11.48 23.56
C THR A 414 17.38 -11.67 23.08
N ALA A 415 17.73 -12.92 22.84
CA ALA A 415 19.00 -13.33 22.29
C ALA A 415 18.77 -14.44 21.27
N CYS A 416 19.51 -14.39 20.17
CA CYS A 416 19.61 -15.56 19.30
C CYS A 416 20.67 -16.49 19.87
N ALA A 417 20.38 -17.78 19.89
CA ALA A 417 21.38 -18.83 20.12
C ALA A 417 22.37 -18.89 18.96
#